data_AF-A0A949XGD8-F1
#
_entry.id   AF-A0A949XGD8-F1
#
_cell.length_a   1.000
_cell.length_b   1.000
_cell.length_c   1.000
_cell.angle_alpha   90.00
_cell.angle_beta   90.00
_cell.angle_gamma   90.00
#
_symmetry.space_group_name_H-M   'P 1'
#
loop_
_entity.id
_entity.type
_entity.pdbx_description
1 polymer ?
#
loop_
_entity_poly.entity_id
_entity_poly.type
_entity_poly.pdbx_seq_one_letter_code
_entity_poly.pdbx_strand_id
1 'polypeptide(L)'
;MVANVAGFNPMLTTNAAGSFNIQTDGYVQGVAMDEPSIRNTLAGGILASTETLPMWGGVAISESLLADASGGNVMGNSITRAASVGNITGFSVFNQAFNAINNPQSKVPTLGSGMTTHFHRLGSGARIAVACDPSLVSLNGGLVTQQVSWDFNNQLLQPYVASTPTVTISSMTPTFNASTGVWTIAVVTAAAADVGAVGDAINISGATNSGTAGNSVVNGNFIVSAFTDNQHFSFQVSGLNSGSIGTIAGSPVLNQGVGALNVRILNVNQGNSLTVSYNPNTNFANWNPNGSCALILI
;
A
#
# COMPACT_ATOMS: atom_id res chain seq x y z
N MET A 1 19.23 -17.90 -11.34
CA MET A 1 18.65 -18.27 -12.65
C MET A 1 17.92 -19.59 -12.48
N VAL A 2 16.62 -19.56 -12.18
CA VAL A 2 15.79 -20.77 -12.10
C VAL A 2 15.10 -20.92 -13.45
N ALA A 3 15.28 -22.07 -14.10
CA ALA A 3 14.59 -22.36 -15.35
C ALA A 3 13.09 -22.53 -15.06
N ASN A 4 12.25 -21.76 -15.75
CA ASN A 4 10.79 -21.92 -15.69
C ASN A 4 10.35 -23.06 -16.63
N VAL A 5 10.69 -24.31 -16.31
CA VAL A 5 10.27 -25.44 -17.13
C VAL A 5 9.87 -26.63 -16.26
N ALA A 6 8.57 -26.84 -16.12
CA ALA A 6 8.02 -28.16 -15.88
C ALA A 6 8.02 -28.93 -17.21
N GLY A 7 8.86 -29.96 -17.32
CA GLY A 7 8.79 -31.01 -18.36
C GLY A 7 9.11 -30.58 -19.80
N PHE A 8 10.40 -30.63 -20.18
CA PHE A 8 10.82 -30.51 -21.58
C PHE A 8 10.88 -31.92 -22.22
N ASN A 9 10.04 -32.20 -23.22
CA ASN A 9 10.16 -33.43 -24.02
C ASN A 9 10.82 -33.11 -25.37
N PRO A 10 12.12 -33.42 -25.55
CA PRO A 10 12.88 -33.04 -26.73
C PRO A 10 12.40 -33.70 -28.03
N MET A 11 11.54 -34.73 -27.94
CA MET A 11 10.96 -35.41 -29.09
C MET A 11 9.63 -34.80 -29.57
N LEU A 12 9.03 -33.88 -28.80
CA LEU A 12 7.72 -33.28 -29.10
C LEU A 12 7.77 -31.75 -29.25
N THR A 13 8.75 -31.08 -28.65
CA THR A 13 8.82 -29.61 -28.63
C THR A 13 9.53 -29.08 -29.88
N THR A 14 8.76 -28.58 -30.86
CA THR A 14 9.27 -27.99 -32.12
C THR A 14 9.71 -26.53 -32.00
N ASN A 15 9.27 -25.82 -30.96
CA ASN A 15 9.72 -24.45 -30.64
C ASN A 15 9.73 -24.25 -29.12
N ALA A 16 10.86 -23.77 -28.59
CA ALA A 16 11.07 -23.48 -27.18
C ALA A 16 10.71 -22.02 -26.83
N ALA A 17 9.63 -21.49 -27.41
CA ALA A 17 9.22 -20.10 -27.17
C ALA A 17 8.87 -19.89 -25.69
N GLY A 18 9.53 -18.93 -25.03
CA GLY A 18 9.30 -18.61 -23.61
C GLY A 18 10.02 -19.53 -22.60
N SER A 19 10.89 -20.44 -23.02
CA SER A 19 11.67 -21.31 -22.11
C SER A 19 12.88 -20.62 -21.47
N PHE A 20 13.31 -19.51 -22.06
CA PHE A 20 14.36 -18.65 -21.52
C PHE A 20 13.71 -17.40 -20.94
N ASN A 21 14.12 -17.03 -19.73
CA ASN A 21 13.73 -15.75 -19.17
C ASN A 21 14.30 -14.66 -20.09
N ILE A 22 13.42 -13.82 -20.63
CA ILE A 22 13.78 -12.74 -21.55
C ILE A 22 14.40 -11.54 -20.81
N GLN A 23 14.39 -11.58 -19.47
CA GLN A 23 14.93 -10.57 -18.58
C GLN A 23 16.11 -11.14 -17.80
N THR A 24 17.29 -10.52 -17.94
CA THR A 24 18.49 -10.86 -17.16
C THR A 24 18.65 -10.01 -15.91
N ASP A 25 17.93 -8.89 -15.85
CA ASP A 25 18.02 -7.95 -14.74
C ASP A 25 17.36 -8.53 -13.49
N GLY A 26 17.89 -8.16 -12.33
CA GLY A 26 17.34 -8.53 -11.03
C GLY A 26 17.54 -7.35 -10.08
N TYR A 27 16.46 -6.91 -9.44
CA TYR A 27 16.52 -5.82 -8.46
C TYR A 27 16.38 -6.37 -7.04
N VAL A 28 16.87 -5.61 -6.07
CA VAL A 28 16.59 -5.82 -4.65
C VAL A 28 15.76 -4.64 -4.17
N GLN A 29 14.58 -4.93 -3.62
CA GLN A 29 13.70 -3.88 -3.06
C GLN A 29 14.48 -3.04 -2.06
N GLY A 30 14.29 -1.71 -2.12
CA GLY A 30 14.90 -0.76 -1.22
C GLY A 30 16.34 -0.39 -1.53
N VAL A 31 16.89 -0.87 -2.64
CA VAL A 31 18.19 -0.39 -3.12
C VAL A 31 17.99 0.83 -4.01
N ALA A 32 18.58 1.96 -3.62
CA ALA A 32 18.81 3.09 -4.48
C ALA A 32 20.02 2.81 -5.39
N MET A 33 19.88 3.12 -6.67
CA MET A 33 20.94 2.96 -7.66
C MET A 33 21.98 4.07 -7.52
N ASP A 34 23.22 3.77 -7.93
CA ASP A 34 24.31 4.73 -7.84
C ASP A 34 24.22 5.75 -8.97
N GLU A 35 23.87 6.99 -8.63
CA GLU A 35 23.96 8.13 -9.56
C GLU A 35 24.84 9.25 -9.00
N PRO A 36 25.80 9.77 -9.80
CA PRO A 36 26.69 10.82 -9.34
C PRO A 36 25.94 12.12 -9.00
N SER A 37 24.81 12.41 -9.66
CA SER A 37 24.01 13.61 -9.44
C SER A 37 23.23 13.61 -8.11
N ILE A 38 23.03 12.45 -7.48
CA ILE A 38 22.22 12.30 -6.26
C ILE A 38 23.00 11.79 -5.05
N ARG A 39 24.35 11.76 -5.16
CA ARG A 39 25.26 11.27 -4.11
C ARG A 39 25.02 11.88 -2.72
N ASN A 40 24.55 13.12 -2.65
CA ASN A 40 24.36 13.87 -1.40
C ASN A 40 22.88 14.02 -0.99
N THR A 41 21.96 13.29 -1.63
CA THR A 41 20.52 13.41 -1.34
C THR A 41 19.99 12.33 -0.40
N LEU A 42 20.85 11.39 0.03
CA LEU A 42 20.52 10.39 1.02
C LEU A 42 20.30 11.08 2.38
N ALA A 43 19.09 10.96 2.91
CA ALA A 43 18.70 11.54 4.19
C ALA A 43 18.61 10.45 5.28
N GLY A 44 18.71 10.88 6.53
CA GLY A 44 18.42 10.08 7.71
C GLY A 44 17.30 10.71 8.54
N GLY A 45 16.55 9.87 9.25
CA GLY A 45 15.54 10.29 10.20
C GLY A 45 15.29 9.19 11.25
N ILE A 46 14.49 9.48 12.27
CA ILE A 46 14.15 8.52 13.33
C ILE A 46 12.79 7.90 13.03
N LEU A 47 12.68 6.58 13.07
CA LEU A 47 11.40 5.89 12.96
C LEU A 47 10.54 6.19 14.20
N ALA A 48 9.33 6.69 14.00
CA ALA A 48 8.48 7.18 15.08
C ALA A 48 8.13 6.09 16.11
N SER A 49 7.91 6.50 17.36
CA SER A 49 7.42 5.64 18.44
C SER A 49 6.05 5.00 18.15
N THR A 50 5.29 5.60 17.24
CA THR A 50 3.94 5.16 16.83
C THR A 50 3.98 4.12 15.70
N GLU A 51 5.13 3.87 15.08
CA GLU A 51 5.24 2.82 14.07
C GLU A 51 5.17 1.45 14.75
N THR A 52 4.14 0.68 14.41
CA THR A 52 3.89 -0.65 14.99
C THR A 52 4.56 -1.77 14.21
N LEU A 53 4.90 -1.53 12.95
CA LEU A 53 5.55 -2.49 12.06
C LEU A 53 7.05 -2.17 11.95
N PRO A 54 7.92 -3.18 11.76
CA PRO A 54 9.30 -2.91 11.40
C PRO A 54 9.35 -2.15 10.05
N MET A 55 10.29 -1.23 9.93
CA MET A 55 10.60 -0.55 8.67
C MET A 55 11.67 -1.31 7.90
N TRP A 56 11.54 -1.36 6.58
CA TRP A 56 12.52 -1.94 5.66
C TRP A 56 12.65 -1.04 4.43
N GLY A 57 13.65 -1.27 3.59
CA GLY A 57 13.88 -0.47 2.39
C GLY A 57 12.80 -0.66 1.32
N GLY A 58 12.52 0.39 0.55
CA GLY A 58 11.57 0.37 -0.57
C GLY A 58 10.12 0.53 -0.13
N VAL A 59 9.90 1.21 1.00
CA VAL A 59 8.60 1.54 1.59
C VAL A 59 8.33 3.01 1.40
N ALA A 60 7.09 3.39 1.05
CA ALA A 60 6.68 4.78 1.04
C ALA A 60 6.60 5.34 2.47
N ILE A 61 7.26 6.48 2.70
CA ILE A 61 7.36 7.10 4.03
C ILE A 61 6.69 8.47 4.06
N SER A 62 6.31 8.88 5.27
CA SER A 62 5.97 10.25 5.63
C SER A 62 7.03 10.80 6.56
N GLU A 63 7.56 11.95 6.21
CA GLU A 63 8.52 12.70 7.01
C GLU A 63 7.80 13.87 7.69
N SER A 64 7.85 13.89 9.01
CA SER A 64 7.21 14.91 9.85
C SER A 64 8.24 15.70 10.62
N LEU A 65 8.02 17.02 10.70
CA LEU A 65 8.83 17.89 11.56
C LEU A 65 8.62 17.51 13.03
N LEU A 66 9.68 17.56 13.82
CA LEU A 66 9.59 17.34 15.26
C LEU A 66 8.97 18.58 15.92
N ALA A 67 7.94 18.38 16.75
CA ALA A 67 7.16 19.45 17.36
C ALA A 67 7.93 20.27 18.41
N ASP A 68 9.01 19.73 18.99
CA ASP A 68 9.88 20.41 19.94
C ASP A 68 11.30 19.85 19.85
N ALA A 69 12.20 20.54 19.15
CA ALA A 69 13.62 20.20 19.12
C ALA A 69 14.43 21.28 19.85
N SER A 70 14.18 21.44 21.15
CA SER A 70 14.94 22.36 22.02
C SER A 70 16.45 22.04 22.09
N GLY A 71 16.90 20.94 21.47
CA GLY A 71 18.30 20.52 21.33
C GLY A 71 18.81 20.40 19.88
N GLY A 72 18.06 20.87 18.88
CA GLY A 72 18.42 20.70 17.47
C GLY A 72 18.10 19.31 16.93
N ASN A 73 17.70 19.23 15.66
CA ASN A 73 17.33 17.99 15.02
C ASN A 73 18.57 17.24 14.48
N VAL A 74 19.42 16.73 15.37
CA VAL A 74 20.72 16.13 15.00
C VAL A 74 20.54 14.79 14.26
N MET A 75 19.46 14.05 14.53
CA MET A 75 19.21 12.71 13.98
C MET A 75 18.22 12.71 12.80
N GLY A 76 17.69 13.88 12.43
CA GLY A 76 16.72 14.03 11.36
C GLY A 76 15.26 13.90 11.82
N ASN A 77 14.36 14.21 10.89
CA ASN A 77 12.91 14.26 11.14
C ASN A 77 12.33 12.90 11.56
N SER A 78 11.12 12.94 12.13
CA SER A 78 10.37 11.73 12.48
C SER A 78 9.78 11.10 11.22
N ILE A 79 10.04 9.81 11.04
CA ILE A 79 9.63 9.02 9.88
C ILE A 79 8.57 8.02 10.31
N THR A 80 7.48 7.95 9.55
CA THR A 80 6.50 6.86 9.63
C THR A 80 6.27 6.29 8.25
N ARG A 81 5.62 5.14 8.18
CA ARG A 81 5.03 4.68 6.92
C ARG A 81 3.95 5.65 6.47
N ALA A 82 3.90 5.92 5.16
CA ALA A 82 2.84 6.74 4.61
C ALA A 82 1.50 5.98 4.68
N ALA A 83 0.42 6.71 4.93
CA ALA A 83 -0.94 6.16 4.99
C ALA A 83 -1.85 6.65 3.84
N SER A 84 -1.38 7.61 3.06
CA SER A 84 -2.09 8.18 1.91
C SER A 84 -1.09 8.79 0.93
N VAL A 85 -1.47 8.95 -0.34
CA VAL A 85 -0.57 9.50 -1.38
C VAL A 85 -0.15 10.93 -1.07
N GLY A 86 -1.06 11.74 -0.52
CA GLY A 86 -0.75 13.12 -0.11
C GLY A 86 0.30 13.22 1.00
N ASN A 87 0.53 12.13 1.73
CA ASN A 87 1.48 12.10 2.83
C ASN A 87 2.82 11.46 2.43
N ILE A 88 2.96 10.93 1.21
CA ILE A 88 4.24 10.37 0.77
C ILE A 88 5.24 11.51 0.59
N THR A 89 6.33 11.45 1.34
CA THR A 89 7.45 12.40 1.23
C THR A 89 8.70 11.77 0.64
N GLY A 90 8.73 10.44 0.51
CA GLY A 90 9.87 9.71 -0.04
C GLY A 90 9.75 8.21 0.11
N PHE A 91 10.86 7.52 -0.13
CA PHE A 91 10.99 6.07 0.05
C PHE A 91 12.18 5.73 0.92
N SER A 92 11.99 4.81 1.86
CA SER A 92 13.07 4.22 2.66
C SER A 92 14.03 3.43 1.78
N VAL A 93 15.29 3.29 2.20
CA VAL A 93 16.30 2.51 1.48
C VAL A 93 17.19 1.72 2.43
N PHE A 94 17.82 0.67 1.91
CA PHE A 94 18.85 -0.11 2.59
C PHE A 94 20.25 0.48 2.45
N ASN A 95 20.44 1.45 1.54
CA ASN A 95 21.73 2.09 1.31
C ASN A 95 22.23 2.73 2.62
N GLN A 96 23.41 2.32 3.07
CA GLN A 96 24.06 2.78 4.30
C GLN A 96 23.26 2.51 5.60
N ALA A 97 22.29 1.59 5.59
CA ALA A 97 21.50 1.20 6.76
C ALA A 97 22.24 0.23 7.70
N PHE A 98 23.40 0.66 8.22
CA PHE A 98 24.27 -0.16 9.08
C PHE A 98 23.65 -0.55 10.43
N ASN A 99 22.61 0.16 10.86
CA ASN A 99 21.89 -0.09 12.10
C ASN A 99 20.68 -1.03 11.92
N ALA A 100 20.37 -1.44 10.69
CA ALA A 100 19.30 -2.40 10.43
C ALA A 100 19.69 -3.80 10.95
N ILE A 101 18.73 -4.50 11.55
CA ILE A 101 18.97 -5.77 12.23
C ILE A 101 18.37 -6.91 11.41
N ASN A 102 19.15 -7.97 11.25
CA ASN A 102 18.71 -9.26 10.76
C ASN A 102 18.71 -10.24 11.94
N ASN A 103 17.79 -11.20 11.94
CA ASN A 103 17.76 -12.27 12.94
C ASN A 103 17.49 -13.63 12.25
N PRO A 104 17.66 -14.77 12.94
CA PRO A 104 17.49 -16.08 12.31
C PRO A 104 16.10 -16.30 11.66
N GLN A 105 15.06 -15.65 12.18
CA GLN A 105 13.69 -15.72 11.66
C GLN A 105 13.37 -14.67 10.58
N SER A 106 14.09 -13.54 10.57
CA SER A 106 13.95 -12.42 9.63
C SER A 106 15.27 -12.13 8.93
N LYS A 107 15.41 -12.66 7.71
CA LYS A 107 16.63 -12.52 6.90
C LYS A 107 16.74 -11.16 6.21
N VAL A 108 15.65 -10.39 6.17
CA VAL A 108 15.62 -9.02 5.67
C VAL A 108 16.13 -8.09 6.78
N PRO A 109 17.02 -7.13 6.48
CA PRO A 109 17.37 -6.09 7.45
C PRO A 109 16.12 -5.29 7.82
N THR A 110 15.85 -5.14 9.11
CA THR A 110 14.67 -4.43 9.61
C THR A 110 15.04 -3.41 10.67
N LEU A 111 14.26 -2.34 10.73
CA LEU A 111 14.42 -1.24 11.67
C LEU A 111 13.20 -1.19 12.59
N GLY A 112 13.44 -1.27 13.89
CA GLY A 112 12.41 -1.11 14.90
C GLY A 112 12.11 0.36 15.19
N SER A 113 11.01 0.61 15.89
CA SER A 113 10.65 1.94 16.36
C SER A 113 11.79 2.58 17.18
N GLY A 114 12.04 3.87 16.97
CA GLY A 114 13.13 4.62 17.59
C GLY A 114 14.50 4.44 16.92
N MET A 115 14.65 3.54 15.94
CA MET A 115 15.88 3.41 15.16
C MET A 115 15.96 4.44 14.04
N THR A 116 17.16 4.73 13.56
CA THR A 116 17.35 5.61 12.40
C THR A 116 17.05 4.86 11.09
N THR A 117 16.36 5.52 10.17
CA THR A 117 16.06 5.01 8.83
C THR A 117 16.62 5.95 7.78
N HIS A 118 17.12 5.38 6.69
CA HIS A 118 17.61 6.13 5.55
C HIS A 118 16.57 6.14 4.44
N PHE A 119 16.50 7.27 3.73
CA PHE A 119 15.51 7.48 2.69
C PHE A 119 15.97 8.51 1.66
N HIS A 120 15.30 8.52 0.52
CA HIS A 120 15.36 9.62 -0.44
C HIS A 120 13.98 10.29 -0.51
N ARG A 121 13.98 11.62 -0.57
CA ARG A 121 12.75 12.42 -0.68
C ARG A 121 12.22 12.41 -2.11
N LEU A 122 10.91 12.56 -2.28
CA LEU A 122 10.33 12.86 -3.59
C LEU A 122 10.96 14.15 -4.14
N GLY A 123 11.23 14.17 -5.44
CA GLY A 123 11.94 15.23 -6.15
C GLY A 123 13.47 15.12 -6.10
N SER A 124 14.06 14.13 -5.42
CA SER A 124 15.52 14.01 -5.28
C SER A 124 16.23 13.56 -6.56
N GLY A 125 15.51 13.05 -7.55
CA GLY A 125 16.06 12.41 -8.74
C GLY A 125 16.66 11.03 -8.50
N ALA A 126 16.38 10.41 -7.35
CA ALA A 126 16.95 9.11 -7.00
C ALA A 126 16.24 7.99 -7.76
N ARG A 127 17.00 6.98 -8.21
CA ARG A 127 16.43 5.76 -8.80
C ARG A 127 16.37 4.67 -7.73
N ILE A 128 15.17 4.17 -7.43
CA ILE A 128 14.97 3.22 -6.32
C ILE A 128 14.20 2.02 -6.85
N ALA A 129 14.66 0.82 -6.51
CA ALA A 129 13.90 -0.39 -6.74
C ALA A 129 12.85 -0.55 -5.62
N VAL A 130 11.57 -0.54 -5.98
CA VAL A 130 10.45 -0.81 -5.05
C VAL A 130 9.75 -2.09 -5.44
N ALA A 131 9.15 -2.79 -4.47
CA ALA A 131 8.25 -3.90 -4.80
C ALA A 131 7.09 -3.39 -5.64
N CYS A 132 6.62 -4.20 -6.59
CA CYS A 132 5.53 -3.82 -7.47
C CYS A 132 4.56 -4.99 -7.70
N ASP A 133 3.33 -4.65 -8.04
CA ASP A 133 2.36 -5.61 -8.52
C ASP A 133 2.84 -6.18 -9.86
N PRO A 134 2.81 -7.52 -10.06
CA PRO A 134 3.23 -8.15 -11.31
C PRO A 134 2.48 -7.63 -12.55
N SER A 135 1.25 -7.14 -12.42
CA SER A 135 0.44 -6.57 -13.51
C SER A 135 1.02 -5.29 -14.12
N LEU A 136 1.93 -4.59 -13.42
CA LEU A 136 2.64 -3.42 -13.94
C LEU A 136 3.56 -3.76 -15.12
N VAL A 137 3.85 -5.05 -15.37
CA VAL A 137 4.57 -5.49 -16.58
C VAL A 137 3.89 -5.03 -17.87
N SER A 138 2.58 -4.81 -17.84
CA SER A 138 1.80 -4.27 -18.97
C SER A 138 2.23 -2.85 -19.38
N LEU A 139 2.94 -2.13 -18.52
CA LEU A 139 3.45 -0.80 -18.81
C LEU A 139 4.79 -0.81 -19.58
N ASN A 140 5.41 -1.97 -19.77
CA ASN A 140 6.66 -2.07 -20.53
C ASN A 140 6.46 -1.61 -21.98
N GLY A 141 7.33 -0.72 -22.45
CA GLY A 141 7.22 -0.07 -23.76
C GLY A 141 6.29 1.16 -23.77
N GLY A 142 5.63 1.47 -22.65
CA GLY A 142 4.83 2.68 -22.48
C GLY A 142 5.67 3.93 -22.16
N LEU A 143 4.97 5.04 -21.90
CA LEU A 143 5.60 6.29 -21.48
C LEU A 143 6.07 6.18 -20.02
N VAL A 144 7.26 6.70 -19.72
CA VAL A 144 7.81 6.75 -18.34
C VAL A 144 6.97 7.61 -17.39
N THR A 145 6.08 8.44 -17.93
CA THR A 145 5.14 9.32 -17.20
C THR A 145 3.79 8.66 -16.97
N GLN A 146 3.63 7.37 -17.26
CA GLN A 146 2.42 6.62 -16.95
C GLN A 146 2.12 6.74 -15.45
N GLN A 147 0.87 7.05 -15.12
CA GLN A 147 0.45 7.15 -13.73
C GLN A 147 0.44 5.77 -13.08
N VAL A 148 0.78 5.76 -11.79
CA VAL A 148 0.74 4.60 -10.89
C VAL A 148 0.22 5.04 -9.54
N SER A 149 -0.18 4.07 -8.73
CA SER A 149 -0.59 4.29 -7.35
C SER A 149 0.29 3.48 -6.41
N TRP A 150 0.26 3.83 -5.13
CA TRP A 150 0.92 3.05 -4.09
C TRP A 150 -0.14 2.22 -3.35
N ASP A 151 0.15 0.96 -3.05
CA ASP A 151 -0.67 0.15 -2.16
C ASP A 151 -0.09 0.27 -0.74
N PHE A 152 -0.82 0.92 0.16
CA PHE A 152 -0.40 1.12 1.55
C PHE A 152 -0.56 -0.13 2.42
N ASN A 153 -1.32 -1.13 2.00
CA ASN A 153 -1.48 -2.37 2.76
C ASN A 153 -0.32 -3.32 2.46
N ASN A 154 -0.06 -3.56 1.17
CA ASN A 154 0.98 -4.47 0.74
C ASN A 154 2.35 -3.80 0.53
N GLN A 155 2.41 -2.47 0.62
CA GLN A 155 3.65 -1.68 0.50
C GLN A 155 4.36 -1.92 -0.82
N LEU A 156 3.60 -1.83 -1.90
CA LEU A 156 4.04 -2.06 -3.27
C LEU A 156 3.48 -1.01 -4.23
N LEU A 157 4.17 -0.82 -5.35
CA LEU A 157 3.70 -0.03 -6.47
C LEU A 157 2.63 -0.82 -7.23
N GLN A 158 1.53 -0.18 -7.61
CA GLN A 158 0.42 -0.82 -8.32
C GLN A 158 -0.03 0.02 -9.53
N PRO A 159 -0.83 -0.55 -10.45
CA PRO A 159 -1.48 0.23 -11.51
C PRO A 159 -2.24 1.43 -10.95
N TYR A 160 -2.40 2.47 -11.77
CA TYR A 160 -3.11 3.68 -11.34
C TYR A 160 -4.56 3.38 -10.95
N VAL A 161 -4.89 3.76 -9.72
CA VAL A 161 -6.23 3.82 -9.19
C VAL A 161 -6.49 5.29 -8.89
N ALA A 162 -7.50 5.88 -9.56
CA ALA A 162 -7.79 7.31 -9.38
C ALA A 162 -8.05 7.69 -7.91
N SER A 163 -8.11 8.97 -7.56
CA SER A 163 -8.42 9.40 -6.19
C SER A 163 -9.92 9.46 -5.88
N THR A 164 -10.77 9.28 -6.91
CA THR A 164 -12.23 9.26 -6.82
C THR A 164 -12.93 8.01 -7.39
N PRO A 165 -12.26 6.87 -7.68
CA PRO A 165 -12.95 5.71 -8.20
C PRO A 165 -13.96 5.26 -7.17
N THR A 166 -15.15 5.01 -7.67
CA THR A 166 -16.27 4.58 -6.86
C THR A 166 -16.60 3.15 -7.21
N VAL A 167 -16.83 2.33 -6.19
CA VAL A 167 -17.55 1.07 -6.40
C VAL A 167 -18.99 1.30 -6.01
N THR A 168 -19.91 1.00 -6.94
CA THR A 168 -21.34 1.08 -6.67
C THR A 168 -21.70 0.18 -5.49
N ILE A 169 -22.48 0.70 -4.55
CA ILE A 169 -23.04 -0.09 -3.47
C ILE A 169 -24.40 -0.61 -3.96
N SER A 170 -24.51 -1.92 -4.14
CA SER A 170 -25.73 -2.61 -4.57
C SER A 170 -26.82 -2.54 -3.50
N SER A 171 -26.47 -2.64 -2.22
CA SER A 171 -27.41 -2.46 -1.12
C SER A 171 -26.74 -2.01 0.17
N MET A 172 -27.49 -1.25 0.98
CA MET A 172 -27.16 -0.91 2.36
C MET A 172 -28.36 -1.29 3.23
N THR A 173 -28.22 -2.32 4.06
CA THR A 173 -29.30 -2.85 4.90
C THR A 173 -29.07 -2.48 6.36
N PRO A 174 -29.84 -1.54 6.95
CA PRO A 174 -29.68 -1.14 8.33
C PRO A 174 -30.47 -2.06 9.27
N THR A 175 -29.86 -2.43 10.41
CA THR A 175 -30.48 -3.18 11.51
C THR A 175 -30.24 -2.46 12.83
N PHE A 176 -31.30 -2.24 13.61
CA PHE A 176 -31.21 -1.58 14.92
C PHE A 176 -31.18 -2.58 16.06
N ASN A 177 -30.22 -2.43 16.98
CA ASN A 177 -30.21 -3.14 18.24
C ASN A 177 -30.74 -2.23 19.36
N ALA A 178 -31.98 -2.48 19.79
CA ALA A 178 -32.65 -1.68 20.81
C ALA A 178 -31.98 -1.75 22.20
N SER A 179 -31.26 -2.83 22.50
CA SER A 179 -30.58 -3.00 23.79
C SER A 179 -29.29 -2.17 23.89
N THR A 180 -28.65 -1.84 22.76
CA THR A 180 -27.39 -1.11 22.73
C THR A 180 -27.49 0.28 22.09
N GLY A 181 -28.60 0.60 21.40
CA GLY A 181 -28.75 1.85 20.67
C GLY A 181 -27.81 1.97 19.46
N VAL A 182 -27.39 0.84 18.89
CA VAL A 182 -26.45 0.77 17.77
C VAL A 182 -27.19 0.33 16.51
N TRP A 183 -26.94 1.04 15.41
CA TRP A 183 -27.30 0.62 14.06
C TRP A 183 -26.13 -0.11 13.42
N THR A 184 -26.37 -1.29 12.88
CA THR A 184 -25.43 -2.01 12.01
C THR A 184 -25.92 -1.91 10.58
N ILE A 185 -25.09 -1.40 9.67
CA ILE A 185 -25.41 -1.27 8.26
C ILE A 185 -24.59 -2.30 7.50
N ALA A 186 -25.26 -3.32 6.95
CA ALA A 186 -24.63 -4.27 6.05
C ALA A 186 -24.53 -3.65 4.65
N VAL A 187 -23.33 -3.65 4.08
CA VAL A 187 -23.00 -3.09 2.77
C VAL A 187 -22.71 -4.23 1.81
N VAL A 188 -23.35 -4.20 0.64
CA VAL A 188 -23.05 -5.08 -0.49
C VAL A 188 -22.59 -4.23 -1.66
N THR A 189 -21.36 -4.41 -2.13
CA THR A 189 -20.87 -3.69 -3.32
C THR A 189 -21.15 -4.49 -4.60
N ALA A 190 -21.22 -3.79 -5.74
CA ALA A 190 -21.50 -4.39 -7.05
C ALA A 190 -20.28 -5.10 -7.66
N ALA A 191 -19.09 -4.83 -7.12
CA ALA A 191 -17.83 -5.44 -7.47
C ALA A 191 -16.93 -5.46 -6.22
N ALA A 192 -15.85 -6.23 -6.28
CA ALA A 192 -14.82 -6.25 -5.23
C ALA A 192 -14.32 -4.82 -4.94
N ALA A 193 -14.39 -4.44 -3.66
CA ALA A 193 -13.81 -3.23 -3.11
C ALA A 193 -12.39 -3.49 -2.56
N ASP A 194 -11.70 -2.41 -2.19
CA ASP A 194 -10.38 -2.42 -1.56
C ASP A 194 -10.48 -2.65 -0.03
N VAL A 195 -11.67 -2.93 0.49
CA VAL A 195 -11.90 -3.31 1.88
C VAL A 195 -11.37 -4.73 2.11
N GLY A 196 -10.46 -4.88 3.06
CA GLY A 196 -9.75 -6.13 3.33
C GLY A 196 -9.99 -6.72 4.72
N ALA A 197 -10.42 -5.92 5.70
CA ALA A 197 -10.60 -6.39 7.07
C ALA A 197 -11.53 -5.51 7.93
N VAL A 198 -11.82 -6.00 9.14
CA VAL A 198 -12.40 -5.20 10.23
C VAL A 198 -11.39 -4.14 10.67
N GLY A 199 -11.85 -2.91 10.87
CA GLY A 199 -11.00 -1.76 11.22
C GLY A 199 -10.66 -0.86 10.04
N ASP A 200 -10.92 -1.29 8.80
CA ASP A 200 -10.69 -0.47 7.62
C ASP A 200 -11.59 0.77 7.62
N ALA A 201 -11.00 1.91 7.24
CA ALA A 201 -11.75 3.14 7.03
C ALA A 201 -12.37 3.13 5.63
N ILE A 202 -13.68 3.44 5.58
CA ILE A 202 -14.45 3.52 4.34
C ILE A 202 -15.12 4.89 4.22
N ASN A 203 -15.31 5.37 3.00
CA ASN A 203 -16.07 6.59 2.74
C ASN A 203 -17.26 6.29 1.81
N ILE A 204 -18.47 6.65 2.23
CA ILE A 204 -19.70 6.44 1.46
C ILE A 204 -20.28 7.78 1.05
N SER A 205 -20.73 7.90 -0.20
CA SER A 205 -21.49 9.05 -0.69
C SER A 205 -22.68 8.60 -1.55
N GLY A 206 -23.63 9.50 -1.83
CA GLY A 206 -24.78 9.22 -2.70
C GLY A 206 -25.93 8.42 -2.07
N ALA A 207 -25.81 8.04 -0.79
CA ALA A 207 -26.86 7.36 -0.04
C ALA A 207 -27.92 8.37 0.44
N THR A 208 -29.18 7.94 0.46
CA THR A 208 -30.30 8.71 1.04
C THR A 208 -30.93 7.90 2.16
N ASN A 209 -31.21 8.55 3.28
CA ASN A 209 -31.82 7.93 4.46
C ASN A 209 -33.26 8.42 4.58
N SER A 210 -34.23 7.50 4.60
CA SER A 210 -35.63 7.86 4.87
C SER A 210 -35.99 8.03 6.35
N GLY A 211 -35.03 7.77 7.25
CA GLY A 211 -35.17 7.96 8.68
C GLY A 211 -35.06 9.42 9.13
N THR A 212 -35.18 9.65 10.43
CA THR A 212 -35.25 11.02 11.00
C THR A 212 -33.91 11.72 11.16
N ALA A 213 -32.77 11.00 11.08
CA ALA A 213 -31.45 11.57 11.36
C ALA A 213 -30.71 12.14 10.14
N GLY A 214 -31.41 12.33 9.00
CA GLY A 214 -30.86 12.93 7.78
C GLY A 214 -29.87 12.01 7.04
N ASN A 215 -29.32 12.49 5.92
CA ASN A 215 -28.45 11.67 5.06
C ASN A 215 -27.02 11.53 5.60
N SER A 216 -26.55 12.46 6.43
CA SER A 216 -25.17 12.46 6.94
C SER A 216 -24.85 11.30 7.90
N VAL A 217 -25.86 10.57 8.39
CA VAL A 217 -25.63 9.38 9.23
C VAL A 217 -25.31 8.13 8.42
N VAL A 218 -25.54 8.15 7.10
CA VAL A 218 -25.25 7.04 6.18
C VAL A 218 -24.27 7.42 5.06
N ASN A 219 -23.77 8.66 5.07
CA ASN A 219 -22.74 9.17 4.17
C ASN A 219 -21.59 9.75 5.01
N GLY A 220 -20.37 9.63 4.52
CA GLY A 220 -19.16 10.08 5.19
C GLY A 220 -18.22 8.94 5.52
N ASN A 221 -17.36 9.17 6.52
CA ASN A 221 -16.33 8.22 6.92
C ASN A 221 -16.88 7.25 7.98
N PHE A 222 -16.67 5.96 7.79
CA PHE A 222 -17.01 4.91 8.73
C PHE A 222 -15.87 3.92 8.91
N ILE A 223 -15.94 3.12 9.96
CA ILE A 223 -15.01 2.01 10.21
C ILE A 223 -15.76 0.69 10.03
N VAL A 224 -15.15 -0.24 9.30
CA VAL A 224 -15.70 -1.58 9.10
C VAL A 224 -15.74 -2.32 10.44
N SER A 225 -16.93 -2.70 10.88
CA SER A 225 -17.20 -3.40 12.14
C SER A 225 -17.29 -4.92 11.98
N ALA A 226 -17.63 -5.41 10.79
CA ALA A 226 -17.55 -6.83 10.45
C ALA A 226 -17.21 -6.99 8.96
N PHE A 227 -16.39 -7.98 8.65
CA PHE A 227 -15.89 -8.26 7.31
C PHE A 227 -16.14 -9.72 6.97
N THR A 228 -16.87 -9.98 5.89
CA THR A 228 -17.07 -11.35 5.36
C THR A 228 -16.16 -11.56 4.16
N ASP A 229 -16.22 -10.64 3.19
CA ASP A 229 -15.34 -10.56 2.03
C ASP A 229 -15.30 -9.12 1.50
N ASN A 230 -14.55 -8.90 0.42
CA ASN A 230 -14.38 -7.58 -0.19
C ASN A 230 -15.61 -7.05 -0.96
N GLN A 231 -16.75 -7.75 -0.89
CA GLN A 231 -18.05 -7.28 -1.37
C GLN A 231 -19.11 -7.21 -0.27
N HIS A 232 -18.89 -7.85 0.87
CA HIS A 232 -19.83 -7.98 1.97
C HIS A 232 -19.15 -7.64 3.30
N PHE A 233 -19.49 -6.46 3.83
CA PHE A 233 -18.99 -5.98 5.11
C PHE A 233 -20.06 -5.11 5.78
N SER A 234 -19.80 -4.67 7.01
CA SER A 234 -20.71 -3.77 7.72
C SER A 234 -19.96 -2.73 8.52
N PHE A 235 -20.63 -1.62 8.81
CA PHE A 235 -20.18 -0.62 9.76
C PHE A 235 -21.28 -0.32 10.77
N GLN A 236 -20.90 0.29 11.89
CA GLN A 236 -21.81 0.64 12.97
C GLN A 236 -21.92 2.16 13.15
N VAL A 237 -23.12 2.60 13.52
CA VAL A 237 -23.41 3.98 13.94
C VAL A 237 -24.09 3.91 15.31
N SER A 238 -23.49 4.56 16.30
CA SER A 238 -23.97 4.57 17.69
C SER A 238 -24.57 5.92 18.08
N GLY A 239 -25.31 5.95 19.19
CA GLY A 239 -25.88 7.20 19.74
C GLY A 239 -27.14 7.69 19.01
N LEU A 240 -27.83 6.81 18.29
CA LEU A 240 -29.06 7.11 17.56
C LEU A 240 -30.23 6.26 18.07
N ASN A 241 -31.43 6.85 18.07
CA ASN A 241 -32.65 6.18 18.48
C ASN A 241 -33.22 5.27 17.38
N SER A 242 -34.20 4.44 17.71
CA SER A 242 -35.01 3.73 16.72
C SER A 242 -35.66 4.72 15.74
N GLY A 243 -35.74 4.34 14.46
CA GLY A 243 -36.25 5.20 13.38
C GLY A 243 -35.28 6.28 12.88
N SER A 244 -34.10 6.43 13.47
CA SER A 244 -33.08 7.40 13.01
C SER A 244 -32.54 7.06 11.62
N ILE A 245 -32.38 5.77 11.34
CA ILE A 245 -32.03 5.24 10.03
C ILE A 245 -33.24 4.45 9.51
N GLY A 246 -33.73 4.83 8.34
CA GLY A 246 -34.82 4.16 7.64
C GLY A 246 -34.28 3.32 6.49
N THR A 247 -35.09 3.17 5.43
CA THR A 247 -34.60 2.59 4.17
C THR A 247 -33.48 3.46 3.61
N ILE A 248 -32.36 2.83 3.27
CA ILE A 248 -31.25 3.49 2.59
C ILE A 248 -31.43 3.27 1.08
N ALA A 249 -31.54 4.36 0.33
CA ALA A 249 -31.74 4.36 -1.12
C ALA A 249 -30.77 5.32 -1.82
N GLY A 250 -31.01 5.63 -3.09
CA GLY A 250 -30.21 6.56 -3.89
C GLY A 250 -29.23 5.83 -4.80
N SER A 251 -28.09 6.47 -5.06
CA SER A 251 -26.99 5.87 -5.83
C SER A 251 -25.74 5.84 -4.94
N PRO A 252 -25.78 5.02 -3.86
CA PRO A 252 -24.68 4.96 -2.93
C PRO A 252 -23.44 4.39 -3.62
N VAL A 253 -22.32 5.00 -3.33
CA VAL A 253 -21.00 4.58 -3.80
C VAL A 253 -20.04 4.53 -2.63
N LEU A 254 -19.17 3.53 -2.67
CA LEU A 254 -17.98 3.47 -1.85
C LEU A 254 -16.91 4.29 -2.59
N ASN A 255 -16.51 5.42 -2.03
CA ASN A 255 -15.41 6.22 -2.56
C ASN A 255 -14.11 5.54 -2.18
N GLN A 256 -13.34 5.15 -3.20
CA GLN A 256 -12.12 4.39 -3.07
C GLN A 256 -11.01 5.07 -3.84
N GLY A 257 -9.84 4.43 -3.79
CA GLY A 257 -8.71 4.79 -4.61
C GLY A 257 -7.69 5.66 -3.93
N VAL A 258 -6.49 5.56 -4.49
CA VAL A 258 -5.27 5.99 -3.83
C VAL A 258 -4.72 7.26 -4.48
N GLY A 259 -5.09 7.53 -5.73
CA GLY A 259 -4.61 8.66 -6.49
C GLY A 259 -3.26 8.39 -7.15
N ALA A 260 -2.77 9.37 -7.91
CA ALA A 260 -1.53 9.26 -8.66
C ALA A 260 -0.33 9.51 -7.75
N LEU A 261 0.57 8.53 -7.67
CA LEU A 261 1.89 8.70 -7.10
C LEU A 261 2.76 9.48 -8.09
N ASN A 262 3.43 10.53 -7.60
CA ASN A 262 4.29 11.38 -8.42
C ASN A 262 5.69 10.77 -8.59
N VAL A 263 5.78 9.72 -9.39
CA VAL A 263 7.05 9.05 -9.76
C VAL A 263 7.04 8.71 -11.24
N ARG A 264 8.23 8.48 -11.81
CA ARG A 264 8.38 7.95 -13.17
C ARG A 264 8.85 6.51 -13.11
N ILE A 265 8.26 5.64 -13.93
CA ILE A 265 8.68 4.24 -14.02
C ILE A 265 9.75 4.13 -15.10
N LEU A 266 10.92 3.59 -14.72
CA LEU A 266 12.04 3.40 -15.65
C LEU A 266 12.10 1.97 -16.18
N ASN A 267 11.72 1.00 -15.37
CA ASN A 267 11.73 -0.41 -15.72
C ASN A 267 10.83 -1.21 -14.78
N VAL A 268 10.19 -2.27 -15.28
CA VAL A 268 9.46 -3.26 -14.47
C VAL A 268 10.03 -4.65 -14.74
N ASN A 269 10.47 -5.30 -13.67
CA ASN A 269 11.02 -6.65 -13.69
C ASN A 269 10.10 -7.60 -12.90
N GLN A 270 9.49 -8.55 -13.60
CA GLN A 270 8.52 -9.47 -13.02
C GLN A 270 9.19 -10.79 -12.67
N GLY A 271 8.98 -11.26 -11.44
CA GLY A 271 9.33 -12.63 -11.03
C GLY A 271 10.83 -12.95 -10.90
N ASN A 272 11.72 -11.96 -11.07
CA ASN A 272 13.18 -12.14 -10.94
C ASN A 272 13.83 -11.06 -10.04
N SER A 273 13.09 -10.55 -9.05
CA SER A 273 13.60 -9.56 -8.09
C SER A 273 13.45 -10.03 -6.64
N LEU A 274 14.38 -9.61 -5.79
CA LEU A 274 14.40 -9.89 -4.37
C LEU A 274 13.53 -8.86 -3.64
N THR A 275 12.34 -9.27 -3.21
CA THR A 275 11.38 -8.41 -2.50
C THR A 275 11.23 -8.84 -1.04
N VAL A 276 10.74 -7.93 -0.20
CA VAL A 276 10.45 -8.20 1.20
C VAL A 276 9.05 -8.80 1.31
N SER A 277 8.96 -10.02 1.83
CA SER A 277 7.70 -10.64 2.26
C SER A 277 7.59 -10.53 3.78
N TYR A 278 6.67 -9.70 4.24
CA TYR A 278 6.39 -9.51 5.66
C TYR A 278 5.13 -10.28 6.06
N ASN A 279 5.24 -11.10 7.10
CA ASN A 279 4.10 -11.84 7.66
C ASN A 279 3.59 -11.14 8.93
N PRO A 280 2.39 -10.56 8.93
CA PRO A 280 1.86 -9.82 10.07
C PRO A 280 1.52 -10.72 11.27
N ASN A 281 1.30 -12.02 11.07
CA ASN A 281 0.98 -12.94 12.17
C ASN A 281 2.23 -13.34 12.96
N THR A 282 3.37 -13.50 12.28
CA THR A 282 4.62 -13.90 12.91
C THR A 282 5.59 -12.74 13.12
N ASN A 283 5.29 -11.56 12.55
CA ASN A 283 6.15 -10.39 12.53
C ASN A 283 7.53 -10.63 11.87
N PHE A 284 7.61 -11.59 10.95
CA PHE A 284 8.87 -11.94 10.28
C PHE A 284 8.95 -11.36 8.87
N ALA A 285 10.12 -10.84 8.51
CA ALA A 285 10.42 -10.30 7.20
C ALA A 285 11.46 -11.18 6.50
N ASN A 286 11.05 -11.82 5.40
CA ASN A 286 11.89 -12.74 4.64
C ASN A 286 12.01 -12.31 3.18
N TRP A 287 13.15 -12.64 2.57
CA TRP A 287 13.36 -12.38 1.16
C TRP A 287 12.51 -13.32 0.29
N ASN A 288 11.74 -12.74 -0.61
CA ASN A 288 11.08 -13.43 -1.71
C ASN A 288 11.93 -13.27 -2.98
N PRO A 289 12.61 -14.32 -3.45
CA PRO A 289 13.48 -14.27 -4.64
C PRO A 289 12.71 -14.26 -5.97
N ASN A 290 11.40 -14.53 -5.95
CA ASN A 290 10.55 -14.54 -7.14
C ASN A 290 9.60 -13.33 -7.16
N GLY A 291 9.99 -12.24 -6.50
CA GLY A 291 9.21 -11.01 -6.44
C GLY A 291 9.29 -10.21 -7.73
N SER A 292 8.46 -9.18 -7.81
CA SER A 292 8.48 -8.19 -8.89
C SER A 292 8.90 -6.84 -8.34
N CYS A 293 9.80 -6.16 -9.04
CA CYS A 293 10.24 -4.82 -8.69
C CYS A 293 10.07 -3.86 -9.87
N ALA A 294 9.72 -2.62 -9.55
CA ALA A 294 9.79 -1.50 -10.46
C ALA A 294 10.97 -0.62 -10.06
N LEU A 295 11.76 -0.20 -11.04
CA LEU A 295 12.74 0.86 -10.87
C LEU A 295 12.02 2.19 -11.08
N ILE A 296 11.83 2.95 -10.00
CA ILE A 296 11.19 4.26 -10.03
C ILE A 296 12.22 5.37 -9.94
N LEU A 297 11.92 6.49 -10.58
CA LEU A 297 12.61 7.76 -10.45
C LEU A 297 11.72 8.71 -9.67
N ILE A 298 12.22 9.18 -8.52
CA ILE A 298 11.49 10.03 -7.59
C ILE A 298 11.96 11.46 -7.60
#